data_AF-A0A5Q4BSJ6-F1
#
_entry.id   AF-A0A5Q4BSJ6-F1
#
_cell.length_a   1.000
_cell.length_b   1.000
_cell.length_c   1.000
_cell.angle_alpha   90.00
_cell.angle_beta   90.00
_cell.angle_gamma   90.00
#
_symmetry.space_group_name_H-M   'P 1'
#
loop_
_entity.id
_entity.type
_entity.pdbx_description
1 polymer ?
#
loop_
_entity_poly.entity_id
_entity_poly.type
_entity_poly.pdbx_seq_one_letter_code
_entity_poly.pdbx_strand_id
1 'polypeptide(L)'
;MRYAALALATAGLASAQTFSLCNPVKGDACPANPAFGGEASYDFRTSKNIDDLESFFIVDGGVKYNPKVMSFSPDTGAEMTIFEESSAPTLTSKNYLFFGKVEVELQAAPGRGIVTSIVLQSDALDEIDWEFVGADQTHVQTNFYALGINDYTRARYYEVPFNPMTSFHTYAIEWTKESIVFSIDGKVYRTATPAEGNYPQTPMQLKLGTWVGGKGTAQGTIDWAGGLAEWDKAPFAGHYRSLKVWDYAGGDKAGAKQYEYNKGSDGTWQSINVVGAGDKASIGGVGSSNGSKDGKPIADDKAAQSDLPIFSKISTSAPASTTAAPTSSVIANTTIITSTTHANNATSSTLTRPGSSARSPTDSTNAQTTLPTTTTGGAPAQSSTPAAAAAAAPALHASLFVGGLAAFFAAMII
;
A
#
# COMPACT_ATOMS: atom_id res chain seq x y z
N MET A 1 21.23 43.97 -18.22
CA MET A 1 21.63 42.61 -17.79
C MET A 1 20.91 42.26 -16.49
N ARG A 2 19.78 41.56 -16.57
CA ARG A 2 19.20 40.77 -15.45
C ARG A 2 18.38 39.66 -16.09
N TYR A 3 19.05 38.56 -16.45
CA TYR A 3 18.38 37.34 -16.86
C TYR A 3 17.92 36.62 -15.60
N ALA A 4 16.61 36.46 -15.43
CA ALA A 4 16.03 35.56 -14.45
C ALA A 4 16.25 34.13 -14.96
N ALA A 5 17.14 33.39 -14.29
CA ALA A 5 17.32 31.98 -14.55
C ALA A 5 16.10 31.23 -14.00
N LEU A 6 15.29 30.69 -14.92
CA LEU A 6 14.26 29.71 -14.60
C LEU A 6 14.98 28.40 -14.27
N ALA A 7 15.22 28.15 -12.98
CA ALA A 7 15.72 26.87 -12.51
C ALA A 7 14.59 25.85 -12.65
N LEU A 8 14.62 25.06 -13.73
CA LEU A 8 13.83 23.84 -13.84
C LEU A 8 14.40 22.87 -12.79
N ALA A 9 13.73 22.76 -11.64
CA ALA A 9 14.01 21.73 -10.67
C ALA A 9 13.65 20.39 -11.32
N THR A 10 14.63 19.73 -11.93
CA THR A 10 14.53 18.30 -12.24
C THR A 10 14.40 17.59 -10.91
N ALA A 11 13.18 17.20 -10.56
CA ALA A 11 12.92 16.33 -9.41
C ALA A 11 13.79 15.09 -9.57
N GLY A 12 14.84 15.01 -8.74
CA GLY A 12 15.67 13.83 -8.62
C GLY A 12 14.75 12.69 -8.23
N LEU A 13 14.65 11.70 -9.12
CA LEU A 13 13.85 10.50 -8.95
C LEU A 13 14.23 9.85 -7.61
N ALA A 14 13.26 9.73 -6.71
CA ALA A 14 13.28 8.71 -5.69
C ALA A 14 13.11 7.34 -6.38
N SER A 15 14.10 6.94 -7.18
CA SER A 15 14.14 5.65 -7.89
C SER A 15 14.58 4.50 -6.98
N ALA A 16 14.57 4.70 -5.67
CA ALA A 16 15.01 3.71 -4.70
C ALA A 16 13.87 2.79 -4.22
N GLN A 17 12.59 3.12 -4.49
CA GLN A 17 11.47 2.36 -3.91
C GLN A 17 11.00 1.18 -4.76
N THR A 18 11.08 1.25 -6.08
CA THR A 18 10.36 0.28 -6.92
C THR A 18 11.10 0.01 -8.23
N PHE A 19 11.98 -0.99 -8.21
CA PHE A 19 12.68 -1.49 -9.40
C PHE A 19 12.25 -2.92 -9.73
N SER A 20 12.38 -3.27 -11.00
CA SER A 20 12.26 -4.64 -11.48
C SER A 20 13.58 -5.07 -12.10
N LEU A 21 13.99 -6.31 -11.81
CA LEU A 21 15.17 -6.93 -12.42
C LEU A 21 14.90 -7.37 -13.87
N CYS A 22 13.64 -7.53 -14.24
CA CYS A 22 13.22 -7.94 -15.58
C CYS A 22 11.86 -7.33 -15.91
N ASN A 23 11.79 -6.53 -16.98
CA ASN A 23 10.54 -5.89 -17.37
C ASN A 23 9.99 -6.48 -18.68
N PRO A 24 8.94 -7.33 -18.62
CA PRO A 24 8.41 -8.02 -19.79
C PRO A 24 7.74 -7.07 -20.79
N VAL A 25 7.26 -5.90 -20.34
CA VAL A 25 6.64 -4.87 -21.19
C VAL A 25 7.70 -4.08 -21.98
N LYS A 26 8.94 -4.04 -21.49
CA LYS A 26 10.09 -3.50 -22.23
C LYS A 26 10.73 -4.50 -23.19
N GLY A 27 10.19 -5.70 -23.29
CA GLY A 27 10.67 -6.77 -24.18
C GLY A 27 11.71 -7.70 -23.55
N ASP A 28 11.97 -7.59 -22.25
CA ASP A 28 12.88 -8.50 -21.55
C ASP A 28 12.31 -9.92 -21.50
N ALA A 29 13.19 -10.92 -21.60
CA ALA A 29 12.82 -12.32 -21.46
C ALA A 29 12.79 -12.71 -19.96
N CYS A 30 11.63 -12.52 -19.33
CA CYS A 30 11.48 -12.77 -17.89
C CYS A 30 11.12 -14.22 -17.57
N PRO A 31 11.66 -14.79 -16.48
CA PRO A 31 11.16 -16.06 -15.96
C PRO A 31 9.70 -15.92 -15.52
N ALA A 32 8.97 -17.03 -15.52
CA ALA A 32 7.62 -17.07 -14.98
C ALA A 32 7.62 -16.67 -13.49
N ASN A 33 6.65 -15.87 -13.09
CA ASN A 33 6.47 -15.45 -11.71
C ASN A 33 5.81 -16.59 -10.91
N PRO A 34 6.44 -17.16 -9.87
CA PRO A 34 5.82 -18.20 -9.07
C PRO A 34 4.59 -17.65 -8.35
N ALA A 35 3.49 -18.40 -8.34
CA ALA A 35 2.22 -17.96 -7.78
C ALA A 35 2.07 -18.39 -6.32
N PHE A 36 1.33 -17.62 -5.52
CA PHE A 36 0.80 -18.11 -4.25
C PHE A 36 -0.23 -19.22 -4.50
N GLY A 37 -1.08 -19.03 -5.53
CA GLY A 37 -2.01 -20.06 -6.02
C GLY A 37 -3.20 -20.33 -5.12
N GLY A 38 -3.39 -19.57 -4.05
CA GLY A 38 -4.47 -19.73 -3.09
C GLY A 38 -4.23 -18.87 -1.86
N GLU A 39 -4.57 -19.40 -0.69
CA GLU A 39 -4.35 -18.72 0.58
C GLU A 39 -2.96 -19.01 1.13
N ALA A 40 -2.29 -17.97 1.61
CA ALA A 40 -1.03 -18.07 2.32
C ALA A 40 -1.05 -17.12 3.52
N SER A 41 -0.34 -17.48 4.58
CA SER A 41 -0.20 -16.61 5.76
C SER A 41 1.17 -16.78 6.37
N TYR A 42 1.62 -15.75 7.08
CA TYR A 42 2.85 -15.76 7.83
C TYR A 42 2.63 -15.04 9.17
N ASP A 43 3.08 -15.64 10.27
CA ASP A 43 3.04 -15.06 11.61
C ASP A 43 4.47 -14.81 12.09
N PHE A 44 4.91 -13.55 12.03
CA PHE A 44 6.27 -13.15 12.38
C PHE A 44 6.60 -13.35 13.86
N ARG A 45 5.59 -13.49 14.73
CA ARG A 45 5.80 -13.77 16.16
C ARG A 45 6.35 -15.17 16.40
N THR A 46 6.27 -16.04 15.40
CA THR A 46 6.83 -17.39 15.45
C THR A 46 8.29 -17.46 15.01
N SER A 47 8.78 -16.41 14.33
CA SER A 47 10.16 -16.32 13.84
C SER A 47 11.12 -16.03 15.00
N LYS A 48 12.31 -16.64 14.94
CA LYS A 48 13.39 -16.47 15.91
C LYS A 48 14.65 -15.93 15.27
N ASN A 49 14.81 -16.12 13.96
CA ASN A 49 15.96 -15.68 13.19
C ASN A 49 15.54 -15.41 11.73
N ILE A 50 16.45 -14.86 10.94
CA ILE A 50 16.19 -14.50 9.55
C ILE A 50 15.86 -15.70 8.67
N ASP A 51 16.47 -16.87 8.91
CA ASP A 51 16.28 -18.05 8.06
C ASP A 51 14.82 -18.54 8.10
N ASP A 52 14.10 -18.28 9.20
CA ASP A 52 12.66 -18.58 9.32
C ASP A 52 11.81 -17.83 8.28
N LEU A 53 12.26 -16.66 7.82
CA LEU A 53 11.59 -15.84 6.80
C LEU A 53 11.68 -16.45 5.41
N GLU A 54 12.74 -17.24 5.13
CA GLU A 54 13.01 -17.74 3.78
C GLU A 54 11.95 -18.73 3.29
N SER A 55 11.09 -19.24 4.16
CA SER A 55 9.92 -20.03 3.72
C SER A 55 8.93 -19.21 2.89
N PHE A 56 8.88 -17.89 3.10
CA PHE A 56 7.89 -16.99 2.50
C PHE A 56 8.53 -15.86 1.68
N PHE A 57 9.69 -15.38 2.10
CA PHE A 57 10.32 -14.16 1.57
C PHE A 57 11.66 -14.42 0.89
N ILE A 58 11.94 -13.59 -0.11
CA ILE A 58 13.29 -13.26 -0.53
C ILE A 58 13.80 -12.21 0.46
N VAL A 59 14.85 -12.57 1.19
CA VAL A 59 15.51 -11.67 2.15
C VAL A 59 16.78 -11.12 1.51
N ASP A 60 16.84 -9.80 1.35
CA ASP A 60 18.03 -9.14 0.79
C ASP A 60 19.26 -9.35 1.67
N GLY A 61 20.45 -9.38 1.06
CA GLY A 61 21.72 -9.55 1.78
C GLY A 61 21.96 -8.48 2.86
N GLY A 62 21.51 -7.24 2.62
CA GLY A 62 21.58 -6.13 3.56
C GLY A 62 20.69 -6.31 4.79
N VAL A 63 19.67 -7.17 4.73
CA VAL A 63 18.90 -7.61 5.90
C VAL A 63 19.51 -8.88 6.48
N LYS A 64 19.79 -9.87 5.63
CA LYS A 64 20.24 -11.20 6.05
C LYS A 64 21.51 -11.18 6.88
N TYR A 65 22.45 -10.31 6.54
CA TYR A 65 23.75 -10.24 7.19
C TYR A 65 23.91 -9.03 8.13
N ASN A 66 22.81 -8.32 8.43
CA ASN A 66 22.83 -7.16 9.31
C ASN A 66 21.83 -7.32 10.46
N PRO A 67 22.27 -7.83 11.63
CA PRO A 67 21.36 -8.07 12.76
C PRO A 67 20.82 -6.77 13.40
N LYS A 68 21.27 -5.59 12.97
CA LYS A 68 20.78 -4.31 13.48
C LYS A 68 19.51 -3.80 12.79
N VAL A 69 19.21 -4.26 11.58
CA VAL A 69 18.02 -3.79 10.83
C VAL A 69 16.80 -4.68 11.02
N MET A 70 16.95 -5.86 11.64
CA MET A 70 15.87 -6.81 11.81
C MET A 70 16.02 -7.60 13.10
N SER A 71 14.95 -7.63 13.91
CA SER A 71 14.83 -8.53 15.05
C SER A 71 13.42 -9.11 15.15
N PHE A 72 13.22 -10.09 16.04
CA PHE A 72 11.93 -10.75 16.21
C PHE A 72 11.53 -10.82 17.68
N SER A 73 10.24 -10.64 17.94
CA SER A 73 9.64 -10.76 19.26
C SER A 73 8.33 -11.55 19.19
N PRO A 74 8.03 -12.43 20.17
CA PRO A 74 6.73 -13.08 20.28
C PRO A 74 5.54 -12.12 20.42
N ASP A 75 5.78 -10.88 20.88
CA ASP A 75 4.71 -9.90 21.14
C ASP A 75 4.47 -8.95 19.96
N THR A 76 5.53 -8.55 19.26
CA THR A 76 5.48 -7.52 18.20
C THR A 76 5.82 -8.06 16.81
N GLY A 77 6.28 -9.31 16.71
CA GLY A 77 6.65 -9.94 15.44
C GLY A 77 8.00 -9.44 14.93
N ALA A 78 8.11 -9.20 13.63
CA ALA A 78 9.32 -8.71 12.98
C ALA A 78 9.46 -7.20 13.21
N GLU A 79 10.61 -6.78 13.71
CA GLU A 79 10.98 -5.39 13.91
C GLU A 79 11.96 -4.98 12.81
N MET A 80 11.56 -4.05 11.94
CA MET A 80 12.38 -3.48 10.89
C MET A 80 12.95 -2.13 11.33
N THR A 81 14.25 -2.10 11.64
CA THR A 81 14.90 -0.99 12.34
C THR A 81 15.71 -0.10 11.40
N ILE A 82 15.56 1.22 11.57
CA ILE A 82 16.37 2.28 10.99
C ILE A 82 17.31 2.82 12.06
N PHE A 83 18.62 2.66 11.86
CA PHE A 83 19.63 3.20 12.77
C PHE A 83 20.66 4.13 12.09
N GLU A 84 20.66 4.18 10.76
CA GLU A 84 21.52 5.03 9.94
C GLU A 84 20.87 5.34 8.58
N GLU A 85 21.41 6.31 7.84
CA GLU A 85 20.83 6.83 6.58
C GLU A 85 20.67 5.77 5.47
N SER A 86 21.53 4.76 5.46
CA SER A 86 21.50 3.61 4.55
C SER A 86 20.48 2.53 4.94
N SER A 87 19.92 2.57 6.15
CA SER A 87 18.97 1.54 6.59
C SER A 87 17.72 1.55 5.72
N ALA A 88 17.37 0.39 5.16
CA ALA A 88 16.13 0.16 4.41
C ALA A 88 15.71 -1.32 4.45
N PRO A 89 15.53 -1.93 5.65
CA PRO A 89 15.08 -3.31 5.75
C PRO A 89 13.80 -3.54 4.94
N THR A 90 13.86 -4.52 4.04
CA THR A 90 12.78 -4.85 3.11
C THR A 90 12.64 -6.36 3.00
N LEU A 91 11.41 -6.86 3.06
CA LEU A 91 11.05 -8.25 2.78
C LEU A 91 10.20 -8.28 1.52
N THR A 92 10.55 -9.12 0.55
CA THR A 92 9.79 -9.31 -0.69
C THR A 92 9.26 -10.74 -0.73
N SER A 93 7.97 -10.96 -0.98
CA SER A 93 7.43 -12.31 -1.07
C SER A 93 8.08 -13.07 -2.22
N LYS A 94 8.35 -14.37 -2.02
CA LYS A 94 8.84 -15.23 -3.10
C LYS A 94 7.83 -15.34 -4.22
N ASN A 95 6.57 -15.44 -3.84
CA ASN A 95 5.45 -15.67 -4.74
C ASN A 95 4.71 -14.37 -5.06
N TYR A 96 4.00 -14.41 -6.18
CA TYR A 96 3.15 -13.36 -6.70
C TYR A 96 1.68 -13.72 -6.49
N LEU A 97 0.84 -12.70 -6.37
CA LEU A 97 -0.62 -12.81 -6.52
C LEU A 97 -1.04 -12.12 -7.81
N PHE A 98 -2.10 -12.60 -8.45
CA PHE A 98 -2.66 -11.95 -9.63
C PHE A 98 -4.13 -11.61 -9.41
N PHE A 99 -4.39 -10.35 -9.07
CA PHE A 99 -5.54 -9.97 -8.26
C PHE A 99 -5.59 -10.75 -6.94
N GLY A 100 -6.35 -10.27 -5.98
CA GLY A 100 -6.38 -10.89 -4.66
C GLY A 100 -6.60 -9.93 -3.53
N LYS A 101 -6.29 -10.42 -2.35
CA LYS A 101 -6.32 -9.63 -1.13
C LYS A 101 -5.04 -9.87 -0.34
N VAL A 102 -4.52 -8.81 0.26
CA VAL A 102 -3.48 -8.87 1.28
C VAL A 102 -3.97 -8.16 2.52
N GLU A 103 -3.71 -8.75 3.69
CA GLU A 103 -3.86 -8.15 5.01
C GLU A 103 -2.51 -8.19 5.73
N VAL A 104 -2.13 -7.09 6.37
CA VAL A 104 -0.91 -6.99 7.17
C VAL A 104 -1.24 -6.34 8.51
N GLU A 105 -0.91 -7.01 9.61
CA GLU A 105 -0.99 -6.43 10.96
C GLU A 105 0.32 -5.70 11.27
N LEU A 106 0.24 -4.37 11.31
CA LEU A 106 1.40 -3.46 11.32
C LEU A 106 1.25 -2.37 12.39
N GLN A 107 2.35 -2.03 13.04
CA GLN A 107 2.60 -0.75 13.71
C GLN A 107 3.76 -0.06 12.98
N ALA A 108 3.53 1.12 12.42
CA ALA A 108 4.51 1.83 11.60
C ALA A 108 5.65 2.46 12.43
N ALA A 109 6.76 2.78 11.79
CA ALA A 109 7.91 3.38 12.45
C ALA A 109 7.69 4.87 12.74
N PRO A 110 7.89 5.35 13.97
CA PRO A 110 7.88 6.79 14.25
C PRO A 110 9.13 7.47 13.68
N GLY A 111 9.11 8.80 13.61
CA GLY A 111 10.28 9.62 13.33
C GLY A 111 10.15 10.42 12.05
N ARG A 112 10.61 11.67 12.08
CA ARG A 112 10.65 12.51 10.89
C ARG A 112 11.56 11.88 9.83
N GLY A 113 11.15 11.94 8.57
CA GLY A 113 11.92 11.38 7.47
C GLY A 113 11.91 9.86 7.38
N ILE A 114 11.25 9.16 8.30
CA ILE A 114 11.11 7.70 8.29
C ILE A 114 9.78 7.33 7.67
N VAL A 115 9.81 6.32 6.81
CA VAL A 115 8.63 5.82 6.11
C VAL A 115 8.52 4.32 6.31
N THR A 116 7.32 3.84 6.59
CA THR A 116 6.96 2.42 6.55
C THR A 116 6.01 2.17 5.40
N SER A 117 6.17 1.04 4.71
CA SER A 117 5.45 0.77 3.45
C SER A 117 4.93 -0.67 3.36
N ILE A 118 3.72 -0.82 2.84
CA ILE A 118 3.18 -2.09 2.32
C ILE A 118 2.94 -1.89 0.84
N VAL A 119 3.68 -2.59 -0.01
CA VAL A 119 3.64 -2.38 -1.46
C VAL A 119 3.32 -3.69 -2.16
N LEU A 120 2.32 -3.69 -3.03
CA LEU A 120 2.21 -4.69 -4.08
C LEU A 120 2.92 -4.14 -5.31
N GLN A 121 3.85 -4.91 -5.89
CA GLN A 121 4.57 -4.50 -7.09
C GLN A 121 4.76 -5.63 -8.09
N SER A 122 4.52 -5.36 -9.38
CA SER A 122 4.81 -6.27 -10.49
C SER A 122 6.18 -6.04 -11.14
N ASP A 123 6.64 -7.03 -11.89
CA ASP A 123 7.81 -6.92 -12.78
C ASP A 123 7.63 -5.84 -13.88
N ALA A 124 6.38 -5.56 -14.26
CA ALA A 124 6.04 -4.48 -15.18
C ALA A 124 6.00 -3.10 -14.52
N LEU A 125 6.23 -3.01 -13.20
CA LEU A 125 6.14 -1.81 -12.37
C LEU A 125 4.71 -1.27 -12.20
N ASP A 126 3.71 -2.15 -12.24
CA ASP A 126 2.44 -1.85 -11.58
C ASP A 126 2.67 -1.85 -10.06
N GLU A 127 2.01 -0.95 -9.34
CA GLU A 127 2.24 -0.71 -7.92
C GLU A 127 0.95 -0.30 -7.20
N ILE A 128 0.75 -0.81 -5.98
CA ILE A 128 -0.31 -0.41 -5.06
C ILE A 128 0.29 -0.33 -3.66
N ASP A 129 0.14 0.81 -2.98
CA ASP A 129 0.85 1.04 -1.73
C ASP A 129 -0.02 1.62 -0.60
N TRP A 130 0.32 1.19 0.61
CA TRP A 130 0.13 1.95 1.84
C TRP A 130 1.47 2.55 2.24
N GLU A 131 1.45 3.84 2.57
CA GLU A 131 2.62 4.59 3.05
C GLU A 131 2.30 5.27 4.39
N PHE A 132 3.25 5.17 5.32
CA PHE A 132 3.15 5.73 6.67
C PHE A 132 4.34 6.65 6.91
N VAL A 133 4.09 7.95 7.03
CA VAL A 133 5.14 8.93 7.32
C VAL A 133 5.29 9.05 8.84
N GLY A 134 6.45 8.69 9.39
CA GLY A 134 6.68 8.62 10.85
C GLY A 134 6.53 9.93 11.62
N ALA A 135 6.49 11.07 10.92
CA ALA A 135 6.15 12.38 11.49
C ALA A 135 4.63 12.63 11.59
N ASP A 136 3.79 11.90 10.84
CA ASP A 136 2.34 12.04 10.85
C ASP A 136 1.71 10.94 11.71
N GLN A 137 1.17 11.35 12.84
CA GLN A 137 0.54 10.45 13.81
C GLN A 137 -0.97 10.31 13.59
N THR A 138 -1.50 10.91 12.54
CA THR A 138 -2.94 11.07 12.32
C THR A 138 -3.40 10.65 10.94
N HIS A 139 -2.50 10.53 9.96
CA HIS A 139 -2.85 10.11 8.61
C HIS A 139 -2.07 8.89 8.14
N VAL A 140 -2.69 8.22 7.18
CA VAL A 140 -2.07 7.19 6.34
C VAL A 140 -2.25 7.57 4.88
N GLN A 141 -1.32 7.15 4.03
CA GLN A 141 -1.37 7.42 2.60
C GLN A 141 -1.65 6.15 1.81
N THR A 142 -2.42 6.31 0.74
CA THR A 142 -2.59 5.28 -0.29
C THR A 142 -2.16 5.83 -1.64
N ASN A 143 -1.58 4.97 -2.47
CA ASN A 143 -1.31 5.31 -3.86
C ASN A 143 -1.35 4.07 -4.76
N PHE A 144 -1.31 4.32 -6.06
CA PHE A 144 -1.10 3.28 -7.05
C PHE A 144 -0.48 3.85 -8.32
N TYR A 145 0.34 3.03 -8.98
CA TYR A 145 0.99 3.33 -10.25
C TYR A 145 0.81 2.17 -11.22
N ALA A 146 0.89 2.47 -12.51
CA ALA A 146 0.79 1.46 -13.54
C ALA A 146 1.97 1.61 -14.51
N LEU A 147 2.59 0.48 -14.83
CA LEU A 147 3.69 0.38 -15.79
C LEU A 147 4.89 1.31 -15.50
N GLY A 148 5.14 1.62 -14.22
CA GLY A 148 6.22 2.50 -13.79
C GLY A 148 6.01 3.97 -14.17
N ILE A 149 4.79 4.36 -14.51
CA ILE A 149 4.42 5.75 -14.80
C ILE A 149 3.97 6.40 -13.50
N ASN A 150 4.87 7.22 -12.95
CA ASN A 150 4.59 7.95 -11.72
C ASN A 150 3.53 9.04 -11.96
N ASP A 151 2.42 8.94 -11.25
CA ASP A 151 1.36 9.94 -11.20
C ASP A 151 1.09 10.30 -9.73
N TYR A 152 1.84 11.27 -9.24
CA TYR A 152 1.74 11.71 -7.84
C TYR A 152 0.40 12.36 -7.50
N THR A 153 -0.46 12.63 -8.48
CA THR A 153 -1.81 13.20 -8.24
C THR A 153 -2.80 12.16 -7.71
N ARG A 154 -2.45 10.86 -7.72
CA ARG A 154 -3.29 9.77 -7.21
C ARG A 154 -3.11 9.48 -5.72
N ALA A 155 -2.09 10.06 -5.08
CA ALA A 155 -1.90 9.96 -3.65
C ALA A 155 -3.13 10.50 -2.90
N ARG A 156 -3.62 9.75 -1.91
CA ARG A 156 -4.71 10.16 -1.03
C ARG A 156 -4.29 9.94 0.41
N TYR A 157 -4.58 10.91 1.26
CA TYR A 157 -4.28 10.91 2.69
C TYR A 157 -5.58 10.76 3.46
N TYR A 158 -5.59 9.89 4.45
CA TYR A 158 -6.76 9.57 5.25
C TYR A 158 -6.47 9.76 6.72
N GLU A 159 -7.25 10.62 7.37
CA GLU A 159 -7.21 10.78 8.82
C GLU A 159 -7.73 9.49 9.50
N VAL A 160 -7.03 9.03 10.52
CA VAL A 160 -7.36 7.84 11.30
C VAL A 160 -7.56 8.21 12.78
N PRO A 161 -8.47 7.55 13.50
CA PRO A 161 -8.80 7.88 14.89
C PRO A 161 -7.79 7.28 15.91
N PHE A 162 -6.61 6.90 15.46
CA PHE A 162 -5.56 6.24 16.23
C PHE A 162 -4.19 6.73 15.75
N ASN A 163 -3.12 6.42 16.48
CA ASN A 163 -1.76 6.75 16.05
C ASN A 163 -1.08 5.52 15.42
N PRO A 164 -0.85 5.49 14.10
CA PRO A 164 -0.27 4.34 13.38
C PRO A 164 1.11 3.90 13.90
N MET A 165 1.81 4.80 14.61
CA MET A 165 3.17 4.56 15.10
C MET A 165 3.21 3.90 16.48
N THR A 166 2.05 3.79 17.16
CA THR A 166 1.96 3.32 18.55
C THR A 166 0.95 2.20 18.77
N SER A 167 0.16 1.86 17.75
CA SER A 167 -0.82 0.78 17.81
C SER A 167 -0.78 -0.08 16.56
N PHE A 168 -1.00 -1.38 16.74
CA PHE A 168 -1.17 -2.32 15.65
C PHE A 168 -2.57 -2.22 15.05
N HIS A 169 -2.61 -2.17 13.72
CA HIS A 169 -3.83 -2.22 12.93
C HIS A 169 -3.66 -3.17 11.75
N THR A 170 -4.76 -3.72 11.26
CA THR A 170 -4.77 -4.55 10.06
C THR A 170 -5.02 -3.69 8.84
N TYR A 171 -4.01 -3.49 8.01
CA TYR A 171 -4.11 -2.77 6.75
C TYR A 171 -4.31 -3.77 5.62
N ALA A 172 -5.32 -3.54 4.79
CA ALA A 172 -5.65 -4.44 3.71
C ALA A 172 -5.70 -3.74 2.36
N ILE A 173 -5.30 -4.47 1.33
CA ILE A 173 -5.49 -4.14 -0.08
C ILE A 173 -6.25 -5.32 -0.69
N GLU A 174 -7.46 -5.06 -1.17
CA GLU A 174 -8.18 -6.00 -2.05
C GLU A 174 -8.19 -5.44 -3.47
N TRP A 175 -7.60 -6.17 -4.40
CA TRP A 175 -7.33 -5.73 -5.75
C TRP A 175 -7.96 -6.70 -6.74
N THR A 176 -8.89 -6.19 -7.54
CA THR A 176 -9.54 -6.91 -8.65
C THR A 176 -9.36 -6.14 -9.96
N LYS A 177 -9.90 -6.66 -11.06
CA LYS A 177 -9.94 -5.95 -12.34
C LYS A 177 -10.86 -4.71 -12.29
N GLU A 178 -11.80 -4.65 -11.35
CA GLU A 178 -12.76 -3.57 -11.19
C GLU A 178 -12.33 -2.51 -10.18
N SER A 179 -11.63 -2.89 -9.11
CA SER A 179 -11.30 -1.96 -8.04
C SER A 179 -10.12 -2.37 -7.17
N ILE A 180 -9.47 -1.35 -6.58
CA ILE A 180 -8.55 -1.48 -5.44
C ILE A 180 -9.27 -0.93 -4.22
N VAL A 181 -9.51 -1.78 -3.22
CA VAL A 181 -10.13 -1.42 -1.96
C VAL A 181 -9.07 -1.43 -0.88
N PHE A 182 -8.87 -0.26 -0.27
CA PHE A 182 -8.01 -0.07 0.88
C PHE A 182 -8.86 -0.04 2.13
N SER A 183 -8.56 -0.89 3.11
CA SER A 183 -9.26 -0.91 4.38
C SER A 183 -8.33 -1.04 5.57
N ILE A 184 -8.79 -0.56 6.72
CA ILE A 184 -8.10 -0.64 8.01
C ILE A 184 -9.08 -1.24 9.01
N ASP A 185 -8.70 -2.34 9.66
CA ASP A 185 -9.53 -3.08 10.61
C ASP A 185 -10.93 -3.42 10.03
N GLY A 186 -10.97 -3.74 8.74
CA GLY A 186 -12.20 -4.05 8.01
C GLY A 186 -13.04 -2.83 7.58
N LYS A 187 -12.67 -1.61 7.96
CA LYS A 187 -13.31 -0.38 7.49
C LYS A 187 -12.66 0.13 6.21
N VAL A 188 -13.45 0.32 5.15
CA VAL A 188 -12.97 0.87 3.87
C VAL A 188 -12.62 2.37 4.02
N TYR A 189 -11.45 2.75 3.52
CA TYR A 189 -10.99 4.14 3.42
C TYR A 189 -10.92 4.63 1.97
N ARG A 190 -10.57 3.75 1.03
CA ARG A 190 -10.52 4.08 -0.39
C ARG A 190 -11.05 2.93 -1.23
N THR A 191 -11.79 3.28 -2.27
CA THR A 191 -12.05 2.40 -3.42
C THR A 191 -11.57 3.15 -4.65
N ALA A 192 -10.48 2.68 -5.25
CA ALA A 192 -10.00 3.17 -6.52
C ALA A 192 -10.51 2.29 -7.66
N THR A 193 -10.78 2.88 -8.83
CA THR A 193 -11.29 2.13 -9.99
C THR A 193 -10.47 2.46 -11.25
N PRO A 194 -10.54 1.65 -12.32
CA PRO A 194 -9.92 1.96 -13.60
C PRO A 194 -10.36 3.29 -14.23
N ALA A 195 -11.47 3.89 -13.77
CA ALA A 195 -11.89 5.22 -14.22
C ALA A 195 -10.94 6.34 -13.75
N GLU A 196 -10.04 6.08 -12.79
CA GLU A 196 -9.00 7.03 -12.32
C GLU A 196 -7.73 7.04 -13.19
N GLY A 197 -7.73 6.32 -14.31
CA GLY A 197 -6.66 6.33 -15.31
C GLY A 197 -5.95 4.98 -15.42
N ASN A 198 -4.62 5.02 -15.63
CA ASN A 198 -3.85 3.79 -15.78
C ASN A 198 -3.94 2.96 -14.50
N TYR A 199 -4.37 1.71 -14.64
CA TYR A 199 -4.75 0.85 -13.53
C TYR A 199 -3.80 -0.35 -13.40
N PRO A 200 -3.33 -0.68 -12.18
CA PRO A 200 -2.47 -1.83 -11.93
C PRO A 200 -3.19 -3.14 -12.27
N GLN A 201 -2.60 -3.97 -13.11
CA GLN A 201 -3.29 -5.11 -13.70
C GLN A 201 -2.36 -6.31 -14.01
N THR A 202 -1.15 -6.34 -13.47
CA THR A 202 -0.18 -7.41 -13.70
C THR A 202 0.27 -8.06 -12.38
N PRO A 203 0.63 -9.36 -12.36
CA PRO A 203 0.93 -10.10 -11.12
C PRO A 203 1.94 -9.39 -10.24
N MET A 204 1.66 -9.31 -8.94
CA MET A 204 2.48 -8.53 -7.98
C MET A 204 3.04 -9.39 -6.86
N GLN A 205 4.27 -9.09 -6.44
CA GLN A 205 4.82 -9.49 -5.16
C GLN A 205 4.37 -8.52 -4.07
N LEU A 206 4.30 -9.01 -2.83
CA LEU A 206 4.20 -8.19 -1.64
C LEU A 206 5.59 -7.78 -1.17
N LYS A 207 5.79 -6.49 -0.93
CA LYS A 207 6.98 -5.90 -0.32
C LYS A 207 6.58 -5.20 0.98
N LEU A 208 7.29 -5.49 2.05
CA LEU A 208 7.14 -4.87 3.37
C LEU A 208 8.47 -4.21 3.72
N GLY A 209 8.45 -2.95 4.15
CA GLY A 209 9.69 -2.26 4.43
C GLY A 209 9.57 -1.05 5.34
N THR A 210 10.67 -0.69 5.97
CA THR A 210 10.86 0.61 6.61
C THR A 210 12.11 1.23 6.02
N TRP A 211 12.08 2.52 5.70
CA TRP A 211 13.16 3.19 4.97
C TRP A 211 13.20 4.69 5.28
N VAL A 212 14.27 5.33 4.83
CA VAL A 212 14.54 6.75 5.07
C VAL A 212 14.15 7.55 3.83
N GLY A 213 13.01 8.22 3.87
CA GLY A 213 12.57 9.16 2.83
C GLY A 213 13.20 10.55 2.98
N GLY A 214 13.41 10.97 4.23
CA GLY A 214 14.02 12.25 4.59
C GLY A 214 15.54 12.25 4.49
N LYS A 215 16.09 11.93 3.31
CA LYS A 215 17.54 11.90 3.06
C LYS A 215 17.95 12.46 1.71
N GLY A 216 19.25 12.73 1.54
CA GLY A 216 19.83 13.21 0.28
C GLY A 216 19.36 14.63 -0.10
N THR A 217 19.10 14.84 -1.39
CA THR A 217 18.82 16.18 -1.97
C THR A 217 17.48 16.27 -2.71
N ALA A 218 16.70 15.19 -2.75
CA ALA A 218 15.39 15.16 -3.40
C ALA A 218 14.35 15.88 -2.54
N GLN A 219 14.31 17.21 -2.65
CA GLN A 219 13.51 18.06 -1.75
C GLN A 219 12.04 17.64 -1.68
N GLY A 220 11.43 17.26 -2.80
CA GLY A 220 10.04 16.80 -2.81
C GLY A 220 9.80 15.54 -1.95
N THR A 221 10.72 14.59 -1.97
CA THR A 221 10.65 13.37 -1.12
C THR A 221 10.93 13.70 0.34
N ILE A 222 11.88 14.61 0.60
CA ILE A 222 12.19 15.08 1.95
C ILE A 222 10.96 15.77 2.57
N ASP A 223 10.34 16.69 1.84
CA ASP A 223 9.16 17.43 2.28
C ASP A 223 7.97 16.48 2.51
N TRP A 224 7.76 15.54 1.59
CA TRP A 224 6.73 14.50 1.72
C TRP A 224 6.94 13.61 2.96
N ALA A 225 8.18 13.20 3.24
CA ALA A 225 8.51 12.41 4.44
C ALA A 225 8.52 13.24 5.74
N GLY A 226 8.06 14.50 5.68
CA GLY A 226 7.94 15.41 6.81
C GLY A 226 9.24 16.13 7.18
N GLY A 227 10.31 15.99 6.39
CA GLY A 227 11.63 16.61 6.58
C GLY A 227 12.77 15.60 6.69
N LEU A 228 13.99 16.10 6.95
CA LEU A 228 15.17 15.25 7.14
C LEU A 228 15.05 14.38 8.40
N ALA A 229 15.61 13.17 8.31
CA ALA A 229 15.69 12.22 9.41
C ALA A 229 16.51 12.75 10.60
N GLU A 230 16.06 12.44 11.81
CA GLU A 230 16.63 12.92 13.07
C GLU A 230 17.47 11.82 13.74
N TRP A 231 18.74 11.69 13.35
CA TRP A 231 19.61 10.60 13.80
C TRP A 231 19.88 10.57 15.32
N ASP A 232 19.70 11.70 16.02
CA ASP A 232 19.77 11.78 17.47
C ASP A 232 18.60 11.07 18.18
N LYS A 233 17.53 10.76 17.44
CA LYS A 233 16.35 10.00 17.92
C LYS A 233 16.32 8.55 17.45
N ALA A 234 17.31 8.13 16.65
CA ALA A 234 17.44 6.74 16.25
C ALA A 234 17.72 5.83 17.47
N PRO A 235 17.33 4.55 17.44
CA PRO A 235 16.70 3.86 16.31
C PRO A 235 15.20 4.14 16.16
N PHE A 236 14.71 3.98 14.94
CA PHE A 236 13.28 3.96 14.60
C PHE A 236 12.89 2.57 14.14
N ALA A 237 11.70 2.08 14.47
CA ALA A 237 11.34 0.71 14.14
C ALA A 237 9.87 0.56 13.77
N GLY A 238 9.61 -0.14 12.66
CA GLY A 238 8.29 -0.61 12.28
C GLY A 238 8.12 -2.08 12.66
N HIS A 239 6.94 -2.47 13.13
CA HIS A 239 6.66 -3.79 13.66
C HIS A 239 5.56 -4.51 12.87
N TYR A 240 5.83 -5.73 12.43
CA TYR A 240 4.94 -6.55 11.63
C TYR A 240 4.60 -7.83 12.39
N ARG A 241 3.33 -8.04 12.74
CA ARG A 241 2.91 -9.24 13.47
C ARG A 241 2.54 -10.39 12.56
N SER A 242 1.71 -10.12 11.57
CA SER A 242 1.19 -11.17 10.70
C SER A 242 0.82 -10.62 9.32
N LEU A 243 0.74 -11.53 8.35
CA LEU A 243 0.16 -11.25 7.05
C LEU A 243 -0.70 -12.42 6.57
N LYS A 244 -1.69 -12.09 5.74
CA LYS A 244 -2.49 -13.05 4.97
C LYS A 244 -2.57 -12.59 3.52
N VAL A 245 -2.50 -13.56 2.62
CA VAL A 245 -2.61 -13.35 1.18
C VAL A 245 -3.66 -14.30 0.64
N TRP A 246 -4.59 -13.79 -0.16
CA TRP A 246 -5.51 -14.55 -0.97
C TRP A 246 -5.20 -14.24 -2.44
N ASP A 247 -4.66 -15.21 -3.15
CA ASP A 247 -4.38 -15.07 -4.57
C ASP A 247 -5.60 -15.50 -5.40
N TYR A 248 -6.15 -14.56 -6.16
CA TYR A 248 -7.31 -14.82 -7.01
C TYR A 248 -6.93 -15.39 -8.39
N ALA A 249 -5.64 -15.51 -8.69
CA ALA A 249 -5.12 -16.15 -9.90
C ALA A 249 -5.75 -15.64 -11.22
N GLY A 250 -5.99 -14.34 -11.32
CA GLY A 250 -6.68 -13.69 -12.44
C GLY A 250 -8.17 -13.46 -12.21
N GLY A 251 -8.68 -13.75 -11.00
CA GLY A 251 -10.07 -13.55 -10.57
C GLY A 251 -10.76 -14.87 -10.17
N ASP A 252 -11.22 -15.62 -11.18
CA ASP A 252 -12.13 -16.76 -11.00
C ASP A 252 -11.39 -18.12 -10.93
N LYS A 253 -10.08 -18.09 -10.73
CA LYS A 253 -9.23 -19.29 -10.77
C LYS A 253 -8.59 -19.56 -9.41
N ALA A 254 -8.22 -20.81 -9.17
CA ALA A 254 -7.45 -21.21 -7.99
C ALA A 254 -6.39 -22.23 -8.37
N GLY A 255 -5.37 -22.40 -7.52
CA GLY A 255 -4.32 -23.39 -7.71
C GLY A 255 -3.23 -23.01 -8.70
N ALA A 256 -3.17 -21.73 -9.14
CA ALA A 256 -2.09 -21.26 -10.01
C ALA A 256 -0.72 -21.64 -9.45
N LYS A 257 0.18 -22.05 -10.35
CA LYS A 257 1.57 -22.39 -10.03
C LYS A 257 2.51 -21.25 -10.40
N GLN A 258 2.22 -20.58 -11.51
CA GLN A 258 3.00 -19.44 -11.98
C GLN A 258 2.19 -18.56 -12.93
N TYR A 259 2.66 -17.33 -13.11
CA TYR A 259 2.17 -16.36 -14.07
C TYR A 259 3.24 -16.07 -15.12
N GLU A 260 2.85 -16.14 -16.38
CA GLU A 260 3.74 -15.89 -17.52
C GLU A 260 3.20 -14.70 -18.31
N TYR A 261 4.06 -13.72 -18.57
CA TYR A 261 3.74 -12.67 -19.52
C TYR A 261 3.83 -13.24 -20.93
N ASN A 262 2.78 -13.07 -21.72
CA ASN A 262 2.80 -13.42 -23.12
C ASN A 262 3.91 -12.64 -23.85
N LYS A 263 4.52 -13.26 -24.85
CA LYS A 263 5.54 -12.60 -25.68
C LYS A 263 4.97 -11.33 -26.31
N GLY A 264 5.63 -10.19 -26.08
CA GLY A 264 5.16 -8.89 -26.55
C GLY A 264 4.03 -8.30 -25.71
N SER A 265 3.91 -8.72 -24.44
CA SER A 265 2.96 -8.16 -23.47
C SER A 265 2.98 -6.63 -23.48
N ASP A 266 1.79 -6.04 -23.50
CA ASP A 266 1.54 -4.60 -23.36
C ASP A 266 1.28 -4.19 -21.91
N GLY A 267 1.41 -5.12 -20.96
CA GLY A 267 1.14 -4.89 -19.55
C GLY A 267 -0.34 -4.94 -19.19
N THR A 268 -1.19 -5.49 -20.05
CA THR A 268 -2.60 -5.73 -19.73
C THR A 268 -2.79 -7.07 -19.01
N TRP A 269 -3.82 -7.19 -18.17
CA TRP A 269 -4.08 -8.44 -17.45
C TRP A 269 -4.41 -9.62 -18.39
N GLN A 270 -4.94 -9.34 -19.60
CA GLN A 270 -5.23 -10.33 -20.63
C GLN A 270 -3.96 -10.94 -21.24
N SER A 271 -2.82 -10.25 -21.14
CA SER A 271 -1.54 -10.78 -21.63
C SER A 271 -0.90 -11.78 -20.67
N ILE A 272 -1.53 -12.05 -19.52
CA ILE A 272 -0.99 -12.95 -18.50
C ILE A 272 -1.54 -14.36 -18.68
N ASN A 273 -0.65 -15.30 -18.97
CA ASN A 273 -0.97 -16.72 -18.94
C ASN A 273 -0.88 -17.24 -17.50
N VAL A 274 -2.00 -17.77 -17.01
CA VAL A 274 -2.11 -18.36 -15.66
C VAL A 274 -1.89 -19.87 -15.77
N VAL A 275 -0.75 -20.35 -15.30
CA VAL A 275 -0.34 -21.75 -15.44
C VAL A 275 -0.69 -22.57 -14.20
N GLY A 276 -1.26 -23.75 -14.41
CA GLY A 276 -1.55 -24.72 -13.35
C GLY A 276 -2.83 -24.43 -12.56
N ALA A 277 -3.57 -23.40 -12.91
CA ALA A 277 -4.85 -23.11 -12.27
C ALA A 277 -5.97 -24.03 -12.74
N GLY A 278 -6.83 -24.43 -11.81
CA GLY A 278 -8.15 -25.01 -12.09
C GLY A 278 -9.24 -23.96 -11.94
N ASP A 279 -10.44 -24.27 -12.43
CA ASP A 279 -11.63 -23.47 -12.15
C ASP A 279 -11.86 -23.43 -10.62
N LYS A 280 -12.15 -22.25 -10.06
CA LYS A 280 -12.64 -22.19 -8.67
C LYS A 280 -13.88 -23.05 -8.61
N ALA A 281 -13.86 -24.15 -7.85
CA ALA A 281 -15.07 -24.83 -7.47
C ALA A 281 -15.97 -23.77 -6.82
N SER A 282 -17.11 -23.47 -7.45
CA SER A 282 -18.10 -22.57 -6.86
C SER A 282 -18.34 -23.07 -5.44
N ILE A 283 -18.07 -22.23 -4.43
CA ILE A 283 -18.41 -22.54 -3.04
C ILE A 283 -19.93 -22.50 -2.95
N GLY A 284 -20.56 -23.59 -3.39
CA GLY A 284 -21.92 -23.97 -3.04
C GLY A 284 -21.91 -24.30 -1.57
N GLY A 285 -22.92 -23.78 -0.86
CA GLY A 285 -23.03 -23.85 0.59
C GLY A 285 -22.78 -25.25 1.16
N VAL A 286 -22.21 -25.25 2.36
CA VAL A 286 -21.99 -26.41 3.23
C VAL A 286 -23.21 -27.33 3.18
N GLY A 287 -23.06 -28.42 2.44
CA GLY A 287 -23.94 -29.58 2.42
C GLY A 287 -23.09 -30.80 2.68
N SER A 288 -23.09 -31.23 3.94
CA SER A 288 -22.39 -32.41 4.44
C SER A 288 -22.67 -33.65 3.58
N SER A 289 -21.64 -34.35 3.13
CA SER A 289 -21.80 -35.74 2.70
C SER A 289 -20.57 -36.58 3.00
N ASN A 290 -20.77 -37.46 3.97
CA ASN A 290 -19.92 -38.56 4.36
C ASN A 290 -20.11 -39.73 3.36
N GLY A 291 -19.02 -40.31 2.87
CA GLY A 291 -18.82 -41.76 2.66
C GLY A 291 -19.60 -42.56 1.60
N SER A 292 -18.88 -42.96 0.54
CA SER A 292 -18.75 -44.32 -0.07
C SER A 292 -19.94 -45.30 -0.22
N LYS A 293 -20.10 -45.72 -1.50
CA LYS A 293 -20.12 -47.08 -2.10
C LYS A 293 -21.28 -48.10 -1.89
N ASP A 294 -21.73 -48.58 -3.08
CA ASP A 294 -22.16 -49.92 -3.52
C ASP A 294 -23.48 -50.57 -3.03
N GLY A 295 -24.33 -51.00 -3.99
CA GLY A 295 -25.21 -52.18 -3.85
C GLY A 295 -26.64 -52.13 -4.42
N LYS A 296 -26.90 -52.95 -5.45
CA LYS A 296 -28.13 -53.42 -6.16
C LYS A 296 -29.54 -53.37 -5.47
N PRO A 297 -30.65 -53.51 -6.25
CA PRO A 297 -32.03 -53.15 -5.87
C PRO A 297 -32.90 -54.33 -5.40
N ILE A 298 -33.85 -54.07 -4.49
CA ILE A 298 -35.04 -54.92 -4.20
C ILE A 298 -36.25 -54.02 -3.84
N ALA A 299 -37.43 -54.55 -4.17
CA ALA A 299 -38.76 -53.96 -4.35
C ALA A 299 -39.53 -53.44 -3.11
N ASP A 300 -40.55 -52.62 -3.43
CA ASP A 300 -41.84 -52.34 -2.81
C ASP A 300 -41.99 -52.35 -1.28
N ASP A 301 -42.33 -51.19 -0.68
CA ASP A 301 -43.63 -51.02 -0.02
C ASP A 301 -43.97 -49.56 0.37
N LYS A 302 -45.26 -49.33 0.60
CA LYS A 302 -45.99 -48.05 0.60
C LYS A 302 -45.77 -47.08 1.79
N ALA A 303 -45.99 -45.79 1.45
CA ALA A 303 -46.69 -44.71 2.18
C ALA A 303 -46.05 -44.08 3.44
N ALA A 304 -45.78 -42.77 3.39
CA ALA A 304 -46.60 -41.72 4.02
C ALA A 304 -46.05 -40.30 3.77
N GLN A 305 -46.99 -39.36 3.70
CA GLN A 305 -46.91 -37.92 3.41
C GLN A 305 -45.92 -37.11 4.28
N SER A 306 -45.32 -36.05 3.72
CA SER A 306 -45.87 -34.68 3.81
C SER A 306 -44.86 -33.62 3.38
N ASP A 307 -45.41 -32.57 2.79
CA ASP A 307 -44.78 -31.61 1.88
C ASP A 307 -43.99 -30.48 2.56
N LEU A 308 -42.90 -30.09 1.90
CA LEU A 308 -42.24 -28.78 2.00
C LEU A 308 -43.04 -27.74 1.19
N PRO A 309 -43.13 -26.47 1.63
CA PRO A 309 -43.36 -25.38 0.69
C PRO A 309 -42.03 -24.69 0.36
N ILE A 310 -41.69 -24.77 -0.92
CA ILE A 310 -40.82 -23.85 -1.66
C ILE A 310 -41.57 -22.53 -1.80
N PHE A 311 -40.90 -21.38 -1.60
CA PHE A 311 -41.37 -20.12 -2.19
C PHE A 311 -40.26 -19.39 -2.95
N SER A 312 -40.70 -18.95 -4.12
CA SER A 312 -39.95 -18.46 -5.26
C SER A 312 -39.73 -16.94 -5.21
N LYS A 313 -38.80 -16.47 -6.04
CA LYS A 313 -38.52 -15.07 -6.35
C LYS A 313 -39.78 -14.36 -6.89
N ILE A 314 -40.00 -13.11 -6.48
CA ILE A 314 -40.86 -12.15 -7.18
C ILE A 314 -40.14 -10.81 -7.29
N SER A 315 -40.24 -10.21 -8.47
CA SER A 315 -39.76 -8.88 -8.84
C SER A 315 -40.96 -7.95 -9.16
N THR A 316 -40.69 -6.65 -9.09
CA THR A 316 -41.43 -5.48 -9.64
C THR A 316 -42.71 -4.97 -8.95
N SER A 317 -42.68 -3.73 -8.44
CA SER A 317 -43.26 -2.51 -9.07
C SER A 317 -43.61 -1.42 -8.03
N ALA A 318 -43.34 -0.16 -8.37
CA ALA A 318 -43.70 1.04 -7.60
C ALA A 318 -45.20 1.40 -7.76
N PRO A 319 -45.79 2.23 -6.87
CA PRO A 319 -45.88 3.67 -7.17
C PRO A 319 -45.75 4.61 -5.96
N ALA A 320 -45.84 5.92 -6.25
CA ALA A 320 -45.46 7.05 -5.42
C ALA A 320 -46.58 7.66 -4.52
N SER A 321 -46.10 8.44 -3.54
CA SER A 321 -46.68 9.64 -2.89
C SER A 321 -47.85 9.51 -1.90
N THR A 322 -47.65 9.92 -0.63
CA THR A 322 -48.05 11.25 -0.09
C THR A 322 -47.84 11.37 1.44
N THR A 323 -47.24 12.49 1.84
CA THR A 323 -47.48 13.34 3.04
C THR A 323 -47.37 12.83 4.50
N ALA A 324 -46.68 13.68 5.27
CA ALA A 324 -46.86 14.04 6.69
C ALA A 324 -45.95 13.37 7.75
N ALA A 325 -44.93 14.14 8.17
CA ALA A 325 -44.48 14.20 9.57
C ALA A 325 -45.38 15.24 10.31
N PRO A 326 -45.57 15.20 11.65
CA PRO A 326 -44.47 15.54 12.56
C PRO A 326 -44.51 14.92 13.99
N THR A 327 -43.48 15.29 14.77
CA THR A 327 -43.37 15.38 16.25
C THR A 327 -42.81 14.21 17.07
N SER A 328 -41.55 14.42 17.50
CA SER A 328 -41.05 14.49 18.89
C SER A 328 -41.35 13.37 19.90
N SER A 329 -40.30 12.75 20.44
CA SER A 329 -39.92 12.95 21.85
C SER A 329 -38.61 12.25 22.21
N VAL A 330 -37.79 13.01 22.95
CA VAL A 330 -36.56 12.62 23.63
C VAL A 330 -36.93 11.85 24.89
N ILE A 331 -36.26 10.72 25.16
CA ILE A 331 -36.12 10.19 26.53
C ILE A 331 -34.66 9.82 26.74
N ALA A 332 -33.99 10.63 27.57
CA ALA A 332 -32.73 10.32 28.21
C ALA A 332 -33.02 9.46 29.45
N ASN A 333 -32.32 8.33 29.59
CA ASN A 333 -32.27 7.60 30.87
C ASN A 333 -30.89 7.82 31.49
N THR A 334 -30.89 8.61 32.56
CA THR A 334 -29.82 8.73 33.54
C THR A 334 -30.01 7.63 34.58
N THR A 335 -28.97 6.83 34.82
CA THR A 335 -28.89 6.00 36.03
C THR A 335 -27.60 6.34 36.77
N ILE A 336 -27.78 6.98 37.92
CA ILE A 336 -26.77 7.15 38.97
C ILE A 336 -26.75 5.84 39.77
N ILE A 337 -25.59 5.19 39.90
CA ILE A 337 -25.31 4.29 41.04
C ILE A 337 -23.94 4.63 41.61
N THR A 338 -23.98 4.69 42.94
CA THR A 338 -23.03 5.15 43.94
C THR A 338 -21.70 4.41 44.00
N SER A 339 -20.72 5.17 44.46
CA SER A 339 -19.33 4.88 44.76
C SER A 339 -19.10 3.75 45.78
N THR A 340 -18.03 2.98 45.57
CA THR A 340 -17.26 2.33 46.65
C THR A 340 -15.77 2.60 46.45
N THR A 341 -15.16 2.96 47.57
CA THR A 341 -13.79 3.44 47.81
C THR A 341 -12.72 2.40 47.56
N HIS A 342 -11.62 2.78 46.88
CA HIS A 342 -10.28 2.34 47.24
C HIS A 342 -9.26 3.45 46.95
N ALA A 343 -8.59 3.87 48.02
CA ALA A 343 -7.48 4.81 48.00
C ALA A 343 -6.18 4.10 47.63
N ASN A 344 -5.32 4.77 46.87
CA ASN A 344 -3.87 4.59 46.99
C ASN A 344 -3.13 5.89 46.62
N ASN A 345 -2.18 6.21 47.48
CA ASN A 345 -1.28 7.36 47.52
C ASN A 345 -0.62 7.71 46.17
N ALA A 346 -0.59 9.01 45.85
CA ALA A 346 0.54 9.62 45.17
C ALA A 346 0.72 11.06 45.66
N THR A 347 1.90 11.31 46.23
CA THR A 347 2.39 12.53 46.84
C THR A 347 2.56 13.64 45.79
N SER A 348 1.92 14.79 45.99
CA SER A 348 2.15 16.01 45.20
C SER A 348 2.79 17.07 46.10
N SER A 349 3.96 17.56 45.68
CA SER A 349 4.67 18.68 46.29
C SER A 349 4.06 20.00 45.80
N THR A 350 3.67 20.82 46.76
CA THR A 350 3.21 22.20 46.61
C THR A 350 4.40 23.14 46.52
N LEU A 351 4.37 24.08 45.57
CA LEU A 351 5.15 25.31 45.65
C LEU A 351 4.35 26.49 45.08
N THR A 352 4.45 27.58 45.82
CA THR A 352 3.57 28.73 45.93
C THR A 352 3.90 29.84 44.93
N ARG A 353 2.85 30.57 44.52
CA ARG A 353 2.86 31.88 43.83
C ARG A 353 3.20 33.00 44.83
N PRO A 354 3.78 34.14 44.39
CA PRO A 354 2.97 35.34 44.08
C PRO A 354 3.50 36.04 42.79
N GLY A 355 2.81 36.87 42.00
CA GLY A 355 1.59 37.68 42.10
C GLY A 355 1.86 39.04 41.40
N SER A 356 0.85 39.59 40.70
CA SER A 356 0.73 40.90 39.98
C SER A 356 1.11 40.88 38.49
N SER A 357 0.36 41.47 37.53
CA SER A 357 -0.77 42.43 37.58
C SER A 357 -1.58 42.41 36.28
N ALA A 358 -2.84 42.86 36.38
CA ALA A 358 -3.91 42.81 35.39
C ALA A 358 -3.84 43.83 34.23
N ARG A 359 -4.46 43.47 33.09
CA ARG A 359 -5.35 44.35 32.31
C ARG A 359 -6.19 43.53 31.32
N SER A 360 -7.49 43.83 31.24
CA SER A 360 -8.45 43.33 30.23
C SER A 360 -9.01 44.53 29.41
N PRO A 361 -10.00 44.37 28.51
CA PRO A 361 -9.80 44.27 27.06
C PRO A 361 -10.59 45.32 26.24
N THR A 362 -10.35 45.43 24.93
CA THR A 362 -11.26 46.09 23.98
C THR A 362 -11.22 45.47 22.58
N ASP A 363 -12.40 45.01 22.14
CA ASP A 363 -13.04 45.10 20.81
C ASP A 363 -12.40 44.53 19.52
N SER A 364 -13.14 43.54 19.01
CA SER A 364 -13.64 43.32 17.64
C SER A 364 -12.87 43.89 16.43
N THR A 365 -12.65 43.03 15.42
CA THR A 365 -13.29 43.15 14.09
C THR A 365 -12.96 41.94 13.18
N ASN A 366 -13.99 41.43 12.51
CA ASN A 366 -13.91 40.49 11.38
C ASN A 366 -13.29 41.20 10.16
N ALA A 367 -12.44 40.50 9.39
CA ALA A 367 -12.17 40.85 8.00
C ALA A 367 -11.97 39.59 7.15
N GLN A 368 -12.95 39.38 6.29
CA GLN A 368 -13.06 38.40 5.22
C GLN A 368 -12.30 38.96 4.00
N THR A 369 -11.37 38.20 3.41
CA THR A 369 -10.63 38.63 2.22
C THR A 369 -11.19 37.96 0.98
N THR A 370 -11.92 38.73 0.17
CA THR A 370 -12.38 38.38 -1.17
C THR A 370 -11.40 38.87 -2.24
N LEU A 371 -11.21 38.01 -3.25
CA LEU A 371 -10.52 38.22 -4.54
C LEU A 371 -11.03 39.45 -5.32
N PRO A 372 -10.19 40.10 -6.14
CA PRO A 372 -10.68 40.93 -7.25
C PRO A 372 -10.58 40.19 -8.60
N THR A 373 -11.67 40.27 -9.36
CA THR A 373 -11.80 39.91 -10.78
C THR A 373 -11.73 41.18 -11.62
N THR A 374 -11.00 41.15 -12.73
CA THR A 374 -11.18 42.09 -13.85
C THR A 374 -11.08 41.32 -15.16
N THR A 375 -12.07 41.55 -16.03
CA THR A 375 -12.26 40.92 -17.35
C THR A 375 -12.18 41.98 -18.45
N THR A 376 -11.95 41.52 -19.68
CA THR A 376 -12.03 42.17 -21.01
C THR A 376 -10.70 42.72 -21.54
N GLY A 377 -10.23 42.44 -22.77
CA GLY A 377 -10.72 41.61 -23.88
C GLY A 377 -9.78 41.69 -25.09
N GLY A 378 -10.04 40.86 -26.12
CA GLY A 378 -9.69 41.13 -27.53
C GLY A 378 -8.36 40.59 -28.10
N ALA A 379 -8.44 39.56 -28.94
CA ALA A 379 -7.40 39.13 -29.88
C ALA A 379 -7.31 40.06 -31.11
N PRO A 380 -6.23 40.01 -31.93
CA PRO A 380 -6.23 39.06 -33.05
C PRO A 380 -4.87 38.40 -33.37
N ALA A 381 -4.94 37.37 -34.22
CA ALA A 381 -3.87 36.53 -34.73
C ALA A 381 -2.88 37.24 -35.67
N GLN A 382 -1.63 36.76 -35.71
CA GLN A 382 -0.89 36.60 -36.97
C GLN A 382 0.31 35.63 -36.85
N SER A 383 0.50 34.91 -37.93
CA SER A 383 1.48 33.86 -38.25
C SER A 383 2.85 34.40 -38.67
N SER A 384 3.92 33.69 -38.35
CA SER A 384 5.07 33.49 -39.26
C SER A 384 6.08 32.46 -38.71
N THR A 385 6.34 31.41 -39.49
CA THR A 385 7.55 30.57 -39.45
C THR A 385 8.75 31.31 -40.06
N PRO A 386 10.00 30.89 -39.74
CA PRO A 386 10.81 30.10 -40.68
C PRO A 386 11.57 28.95 -39.97
N ALA A 387 11.60 27.73 -40.51
CA ALA A 387 12.51 27.18 -41.52
C ALA A 387 13.90 26.75 -41.00
N ALA A 388 14.25 25.52 -41.36
CA ALA A 388 15.36 24.69 -40.90
C ALA A 388 16.75 25.12 -41.42
N ALA A 389 17.79 24.68 -40.72
CA ALA A 389 19.12 24.45 -41.30
C ALA A 389 19.81 23.27 -40.62
N ALA A 390 20.15 22.27 -41.43
CA ALA A 390 21.00 21.13 -41.11
C ALA A 390 22.48 21.48 -41.38
N ALA A 391 23.40 20.94 -40.60
CA ALA A 391 24.79 20.65 -40.96
C ALA A 391 25.42 19.81 -39.82
N ALA A 392 25.64 18.51 -40.03
CA ALA A 392 26.84 17.91 -40.63
C ALA A 392 27.92 17.59 -39.58
N ALA A 393 28.07 16.29 -39.31
CA ALA A 393 29.22 15.69 -38.66
C ALA A 393 30.48 15.81 -39.54
N PRO A 394 31.66 15.60 -38.94
CA PRO A 394 32.59 14.68 -39.57
C PRO A 394 33.03 13.57 -38.61
N ALA A 395 32.98 12.36 -39.14
CA ALA A 395 33.72 11.21 -38.65
C ALA A 395 35.20 11.36 -39.02
N LEU A 396 36.10 10.99 -38.11
CA LEU A 396 37.48 10.64 -38.45
C LEU A 396 37.91 9.43 -37.62
N HIS A 397 38.22 8.36 -38.35
CA HIS A 397 38.85 7.12 -37.94
C HIS A 397 40.23 7.38 -37.30
N ALA A 398 40.61 6.57 -36.30
CA ALA A 398 41.59 5.48 -36.46
C ALA A 398 42.17 4.99 -35.11
N SER A 399 41.82 3.74 -34.80
CA SER A 399 42.55 2.63 -34.19
C SER A 399 43.97 2.81 -33.62
N LEU A 400 44.20 2.21 -32.44
CA LEU A 400 45.28 1.25 -32.09
C LEU A 400 45.05 0.83 -30.60
N PHE A 401 44.58 -0.38 -30.29
CA PHE A 401 45.27 -1.67 -30.16
C PHE A 401 45.82 -2.00 -28.75
N VAL A 402 45.45 -3.21 -28.30
CA VAL A 402 46.07 -4.13 -27.31
C VAL A 402 45.80 -3.97 -25.81
N GLY A 403 45.27 -5.08 -25.25
CA GLY A 403 45.58 -5.60 -23.90
C GLY A 403 44.47 -5.31 -22.89
N GLY A 404 43.82 -6.26 -22.22
CA GLY A 404 44.14 -7.66 -21.92
C GLY A 404 43.77 -7.91 -20.45
N LEU A 405 43.10 -9.04 -20.21
CA LEU A 405 42.97 -9.75 -18.91
C LEU A 405 42.12 -9.14 -17.76
N ALA A 406 41.06 -9.90 -17.45
CA ALA A 406 40.81 -10.57 -16.16
C ALA A 406 40.37 -9.80 -14.88
N ALA A 407 39.25 -10.31 -14.36
CA ALA A 407 39.02 -10.76 -12.98
C ALA A 407 38.64 -9.74 -11.88
N PHE A 408 37.40 -9.94 -11.39
CA PHE A 408 37.02 -10.26 -10.00
C PHE A 408 37.53 -9.45 -8.78
N PHE A 409 36.54 -9.13 -7.93
CA PHE A 409 36.52 -8.94 -6.47
C PHE A 409 37.08 -7.66 -5.81
N ALA A 410 36.15 -7.00 -5.10
CA ALA A 410 36.20 -6.44 -3.74
C ALA A 410 37.28 -5.41 -3.30
N ALA A 411 36.80 -4.30 -2.73
CA ALA A 411 37.19 -3.68 -1.45
C ALA A 411 36.44 -2.33 -1.36
N MET A 412 35.65 -1.97 -0.33
CA MET A 412 35.96 -1.78 1.09
C MET A 412 37.03 -0.70 1.33
N ILE A 413 36.85 0.10 2.39
CA ILE A 413 37.69 1.19 2.93
C ILE A 413 37.20 2.57 2.42
N ILE A 414 36.71 3.52 3.24
CA ILE A 414 37.07 3.94 4.61
C ILE A 414 35.81 4.14 5.46
#